data_AF-A0A8S3DVY7-F1
#
_entry.id   AF-A0A8S3DVY7-F1
#
_cell.length_a   1.000
_cell.length_b   1.000
_cell.length_c   1.000
_cell.angle_alpha   90.00
_cell.angle_beta   90.00
_cell.angle_gamma   90.00
#
_symmetry.space_group_name_H-M   'P 1'
#
loop_
_entity.id
_entity.type
_entity.pdbx_description
1 polymer ?
#
loop_
_entity_poly.entity_id
_entity_poly.type
_entity_poly.pdbx_seq_one_letter_code
_entity_poly.pdbx_strand_id
1 'polypeptide(L)'
;ARCSVLYLGTAIPTPNQQGIDSIQEPLSKRYPIDGSAFVQGAEAWLSIDENGLQIQFLSDPSHLLYYPIRSLVYCASVRFVERSETRDKYSHDWRFVPLDYPEA
;
A
#
# COMPACT_ATOMS: atom_id res chain seq x y z
N ALA A 1 16.97 7.65 -6.41
CA ALA A 1 16.55 8.69 -5.44
C ALA A 1 16.29 8.03 -4.08
N ARG A 2 16.46 8.75 -2.95
CA ARG A 2 16.24 8.22 -1.59
C ARG A 2 15.18 9.07 -0.87
N CYS A 3 14.17 8.43 -0.29
CA CYS A 3 13.12 9.09 0.49
C CYS A 3 12.89 8.39 1.83
N SER A 4 12.45 9.17 2.82
CA SER A 4 11.99 8.65 4.10
C SER A 4 10.56 8.13 3.94
N VAL A 5 10.29 6.93 4.44
CA VAL A 5 8.98 6.27 4.37
C VAL A 5 8.65 5.58 5.68
N LEU A 6 7.35 5.37 5.91
CA LEU A 6 6.87 4.48 6.95
C LEU A 6 6.48 3.15 6.33
N TYR A 7 7.23 2.09 6.60
CA TYR A 7 6.95 0.75 6.12
C TYR A 7 5.84 0.10 6.95
N LEU A 8 4.68 -0.13 6.32
CA LEU A 8 3.51 -0.72 7.00
C LEU A 8 3.62 -2.24 7.13
N GLY A 9 4.34 -2.90 6.23
CA GLY A 9 4.52 -4.35 6.24
C GLY A 9 4.41 -5.01 4.87
N THR A 10 4.61 -6.33 4.85
CA THR A 10 4.41 -7.22 3.70
C THR A 10 3.17 -8.08 3.89
N ALA A 11 2.58 -8.54 2.81
CA ALA A 11 1.47 -9.50 2.87
C ALA A 11 1.71 -10.63 1.89
N ILE A 12 1.11 -11.78 2.18
CA ILE A 12 1.14 -12.94 1.28
C ILE A 12 0.20 -12.62 0.11
N PRO A 13 0.64 -12.78 -1.15
CA PRO A 13 -0.23 -12.60 -2.30
C PRO A 13 -1.40 -13.58 -2.25
N THR A 14 -2.62 -13.07 -2.36
CA THR A 14 -3.82 -13.90 -2.48
C THR A 14 -3.93 -14.44 -3.92
N PRO A 15 -4.14 -15.76 -4.10
CA PRO A 15 -4.32 -16.33 -5.43
C PRO A 15 -5.45 -15.63 -6.19
N ASN A 16 -5.25 -15.40 -7.48
CA ASN A 16 -6.20 -14.77 -8.42
C ASN A 16 -6.48 -13.28 -8.21
N GLN A 17 -5.84 -12.59 -7.25
CA GLN A 17 -5.93 -11.13 -7.16
C GLN A 17 -4.77 -10.47 -7.92
N GLN A 18 -5.08 -9.41 -8.67
CA GLN A 18 -4.11 -8.64 -9.45
C GLN A 18 -4.32 -7.14 -9.25
N GLY A 19 -3.28 -6.35 -9.50
CA GLY A 19 -3.36 -4.88 -9.46
C GLY A 19 -3.87 -4.34 -8.12
N ILE A 20 -4.88 -3.46 -8.19
CA ILE A 20 -5.48 -2.80 -7.02
C ILE A 20 -6.22 -3.78 -6.10
N ASP A 21 -6.75 -4.88 -6.63
CA ASP A 21 -7.53 -5.84 -5.85
C ASP A 21 -6.64 -6.63 -4.88
N SER A 22 -5.38 -6.89 -5.28
CA SER A 22 -4.44 -7.66 -4.45
C SER A 22 -3.93 -6.90 -3.22
N ILE A 23 -4.12 -5.58 -3.18
CA ILE A 23 -3.67 -4.75 -2.05
C ILE A 23 -4.80 -4.33 -1.11
N GLN A 24 -6.08 -4.58 -1.46
CA GLN A 24 -7.24 -4.15 -0.65
C GLN A 24 -7.21 -4.73 0.76
N GLU A 25 -7.21 -6.06 0.86
CA GLU A 25 -7.24 -6.76 2.15
C GLU A 25 -5.95 -6.51 2.98
N PRO A 26 -4.74 -6.57 2.40
CA PRO A 26 -3.53 -6.20 3.13
C PRO A 26 -3.54 -4.79 3.71
N LEU A 27 -4.00 -3.80 2.94
CA LEU A 27 -4.03 -2.41 3.38
C LEU A 27 -5.13 -2.17 4.42
N SER A 28 -6.31 -2.77 4.26
CA SER A 28 -7.42 -2.58 5.22
C SER A 28 -7.10 -3.09 6.62
N LYS A 29 -6.24 -4.12 6.73
CA LYS A 29 -5.78 -4.66 8.02
C LYS A 29 -4.73 -3.78 8.70
N ARG A 30 -4.05 -2.91 7.96
CA ARG A 30 -2.89 -2.13 8.47
C ARG A 30 -3.14 -0.64 8.52
N TYR A 31 -4.00 -0.13 7.66
CA TYR A 31 -4.39 1.25 7.64
C TYR A 31 -5.63 1.42 8.53
N PRO A 32 -5.59 2.29 9.55
CA PRO A 32 -6.74 2.55 10.42
C PRO A 32 -7.80 3.31 9.63
N ILE A 33 -8.84 2.59 9.24
CA ILE A 33 -9.95 3.05 8.39
C ILE A 33 -10.88 4.02 9.14
N ASP A 34 -11.03 3.83 10.44
CA ASP A 34 -11.95 4.58 11.30
C ASP A 34 -11.37 5.91 11.82
N GLY A 35 -10.11 6.22 11.47
CA GLY A 35 -9.41 7.42 11.95
C GLY A 35 -9.18 7.45 13.46
N SER A 36 -9.43 6.35 14.17
CA SER A 36 -9.31 6.27 15.64
C SER A 36 -7.86 6.09 16.10
N ALA A 37 -7.00 5.60 15.20
CA ALA A 37 -5.59 5.34 15.46
C ALA A 37 -4.68 5.99 14.40
N PHE A 38 -3.48 6.35 14.81
CA PHE A 38 -2.41 6.70 13.88
C PHE A 38 -1.91 5.44 13.17
N VAL A 39 -1.56 5.57 11.89
CA VAL A 39 -0.91 4.51 11.13
C VAL A 39 0.38 4.09 11.85
N GLN A 40 0.52 2.80 12.13
CA GLN A 40 1.73 2.24 12.73
C GLN A 40 2.58 1.52 11.68
N GLY A 41 3.90 1.67 11.80
CA GLY A 41 4.86 1.02 10.91
C GLY A 41 6.30 1.22 11.37
N ALA A 42 7.24 0.76 10.56
CA ALA A 42 8.67 0.93 10.81
C ALA A 42 9.23 2.07 9.96
N GLU A 43 9.94 3.01 10.58
CA GLU A 43 10.65 4.05 9.83
C GLU A 43 11.74 3.41 8.96
N ALA A 44 11.75 3.76 7.68
CA ALA A 44 12.70 3.23 6.73
C ALA A 44 13.14 4.28 5.69
N TRP A 45 14.27 3.98 5.05
CA TRP A 45 14.69 4.62 3.83
C TRP A 45 14.32 3.76 2.64
N LEU A 46 13.60 4.35 1.67
CA LEU A 46 13.34 3.74 0.37
C LEU A 46 14.29 4.35 -0.66
N SER A 47 15.05 3.49 -1.35
CA SER A 47 15.87 3.87 -2.49
C SER A 47 15.37 3.16 -3.74
N ILE A 48 15.26 3.89 -4.84
CA ILE A 48 14.80 3.36 -6.13
C ILE A 48 15.82 3.71 -7.21
N ASP A 49 16.19 2.72 -8.00
CA ASP A 49 17.02 2.82 -9.20
C ASP A 49 16.48 1.93 -10.34
N GLU A 50 17.26 1.81 -11.41
CA GLU A 50 16.92 1.00 -12.59
C GLU A 50 16.96 -0.52 -12.34
N ASN A 51 17.57 -0.97 -11.25
CA ASN A 51 17.68 -2.38 -10.88
C ASN A 51 16.56 -2.80 -9.94
N GLY A 52 16.10 -1.92 -9.06
CA GLY A 52 15.03 -2.25 -8.13
C GLY A 52 14.72 -1.23 -7.04
N LEU A 53 14.02 -1.72 -6.03
CA LEU A 53 13.62 -1.01 -4.83
C LEU A 53 14.36 -1.59 -3.63
N GLN A 54 14.95 -0.73 -2.83
CA GLN A 54 15.64 -1.10 -1.61
C GLN A 54 14.99 -0.40 -0.42
N ILE A 55 14.67 -1.18 0.62
CA ILE A 55 14.16 -0.69 1.89
C ILE A 55 15.22 -0.98 2.97
N GLN A 56 15.65 0.07 3.66
CA GLN A 56 16.57 -0.02 4.79
C GLN A 56 15.89 0.52 6.04
N PHE A 57 15.71 -0.31 7.07
CA PHE A 57 15.07 0.10 8.31
C PHE A 57 15.98 1.01 9.14
N LEU A 58 15.43 2.06 9.76
CA LEU A 58 16.21 2.94 10.64
C LEU A 58 16.61 2.23 11.95
N SER A 59 15.73 1.34 12.44
CA SER A 59 15.97 0.54 13.65
C SER A 59 17.07 -0.51 13.48
N ASP A 60 17.20 -1.05 12.27
CA ASP A 60 18.23 -2.02 11.92
C ASP A 60 18.75 -1.75 10.50
N PRO A 61 19.76 -0.88 10.36
CA PRO A 61 20.34 -0.52 9.07
C PRO A 61 21.03 -1.68 8.35
N SER A 62 21.32 -2.79 9.05
CA SER A 62 21.92 -3.98 8.46
C SER A 62 20.89 -4.84 7.72
N HIS A 63 19.62 -4.72 8.11
CA HIS A 63 18.53 -5.43 7.46
C HIS A 63 18.02 -4.64 6.25
N LEU A 64 18.25 -5.21 5.08
CA LEU A 64 17.95 -4.60 3.79
C LEU A 64 17.03 -5.52 3.00
N LEU A 65 15.85 -5.01 2.64
CA LEU A 65 14.95 -5.69 1.71
C LEU A 65 15.20 -5.15 0.31
N TYR A 66 15.42 -6.04 -0.64
CA TYR A 66 15.63 -5.69 -2.04
C TYR A 66 14.59 -6.38 -2.93
N TYR A 67 13.94 -5.62 -3.79
CA TYR A 67 12.97 -6.08 -4.76
C TYR A 67 13.44 -5.69 -6.16
N PRO A 68 13.81 -6.65 -7.04
CA PRO A 68 14.19 -6.35 -8.41
C PRO A 68 13.07 -5.62 -9.16
N ILE A 69 13.40 -4.62 -9.97
CA ILE A 69 12.40 -3.81 -10.70
C ILE A 69 11.51 -4.70 -11.59
N ARG A 70 12.07 -5.79 -12.13
CA ARG A 70 11.35 -6.76 -12.98
C ARG A 70 10.27 -7.55 -12.23
N SER A 71 10.31 -7.58 -10.90
CA SER A 71 9.28 -8.21 -10.06
C SER A 71 8.16 -7.25 -9.67
N LEU A 72 8.30 -5.95 -9.93
CA LEU A 72 7.27 -4.97 -9.63
C LEU A 72 6.16 -5.05 -10.69
N VAL A 73 5.05 -5.68 -10.31
CA VAL A 73 3.88 -5.86 -11.20
C VAL A 73 2.85 -4.75 -11.07
N TYR A 74 2.82 -4.06 -9.94
CA TYR A 74 1.86 -3.00 -9.65
C TYR A 74 2.40 -2.04 -8.60
N CYS A 75 2.21 -0.74 -8.82
CA CYS A 75 2.51 0.33 -7.88
C CYS A 75 1.51 1.46 -8.09
N ALA A 76 0.94 1.99 -7.01
CA ALA A 76 -0.02 3.08 -7.08
C ALA A 76 0.03 3.93 -5.82
N SER A 77 -0.22 5.22 -5.97
CA SER A 77 -0.66 6.06 -4.87
C SER A 77 -2.17 5.89 -4.73
N VAL A 78 -2.66 5.65 -3.52
CA VAL A 78 -4.07 5.35 -3.27
C VAL A 78 -4.70 6.33 -2.30
N ARG A 79 -6.01 6.50 -2.40
CA ARG A 79 -6.89 7.11 -1.40
C ARG A 79 -7.91 6.09 -0.93
N PHE A 80 -8.46 6.31 0.26
CA PHE A 80 -9.50 5.48 0.83
C PHE A 80 -10.85 6.19 0.70
N VAL A 81 -11.77 5.61 -0.07
CA VAL A 81 -13.04 6.25 -0.42
C VAL A 81 -14.21 5.33 -0.09
N GLU A 82 -15.34 5.95 0.22
CA GLU A 82 -16.63 5.27 0.32
C GLU A 82 -17.23 5.17 -1.09
N ARG A 83 -17.45 3.96 -1.60
CA ARG A 83 -18.08 3.79 -2.91
C ARG A 83 -19.60 3.98 -2.77
N SER A 84 -20.10 5.14 -3.19
CA SER A 84 -21.54 5.42 -3.24
C SER A 84 -22.15 5.01 -4.58
N GLU A 85 -22.03 3.73 -4.94
CA GLU A 85 -22.58 3.24 -6.22
C GLU A 85 -23.45 2.00 -6.02
N THR A 86 -24.65 2.21 -5.47
CA THR A 86 -25.94 1.60 -5.87
C THR A 86 -27.02 1.99 -4.85
N ARG A 87 -28.30 1.82 -5.22
CA ARG A 87 -29.51 2.34 -4.55
C ARG A 87 -29.75 1.87 -3.10
N ASP A 88 -28.81 1.18 -2.47
CA ASP A 88 -28.87 0.74 -1.10
C ASP A 88 -28.10 1.69 -0.18
N LYS A 89 -28.84 2.62 0.46
CA LYS A 89 -28.35 3.61 1.45
C LYS A 89 -27.70 3.01 2.70
N TYR A 90 -27.47 1.69 2.74
CA TYR A 90 -26.98 0.95 3.90
C TYR A 90 -25.72 0.12 3.62
N SER A 91 -25.15 0.14 2.40
CA SER A 91 -23.89 -0.52 2.09
C SER A 91 -22.75 0.50 2.05
N HIS A 92 -22.00 0.56 3.15
CA HIS A 92 -20.73 1.29 3.21
C HIS A 92 -19.60 0.39 2.66
N ASP A 93 -19.44 0.27 1.34
CA ASP A 93 -18.27 -0.42 0.75
C ASP A 93 -17.10 0.56 0.65
N TRP A 94 -16.23 0.52 1.66
CA TRP A 94 -15.02 1.33 1.67
C TRP A 94 -13.89 0.62 0.93
N ARG A 95 -13.16 1.34 0.08
CA ARG A 95 -12.12 0.74 -0.76
C ARG A 95 -10.95 1.69 -1.01
N PHE A 96 -9.76 1.12 -1.19
CA PHE A 96 -8.60 1.86 -1.69
C PHE A 96 -8.69 1.98 -3.20
N VAL A 97 -8.54 3.20 -3.72
CA VAL A 97 -8.59 3.50 -5.15
C VAL A 97 -7.37 4.31 -5.56
N PRO A 98 -6.83 4.11 -6.78
CA PRO A 98 -5.70 4.90 -7.27
C PRO A 98 -6.04 6.40 -7.33
N LEU A 99 -5.07 7.26 -7.02
CA LEU A 99 -5.26 8.72 -7.07
C LEU A 99 -5.45 9.23 -8.50
N ASP A 100 -4.90 8.54 -9.48
CA ASP A 100 -5.04 8.81 -10.91
C ASP A 100 -6.36 8.27 -11.49
N TYR A 101 -7.19 7.59 -10.68
CA TYR A 101 -8.52 7.15 -11.10
C TYR A 101 -9.52 8.34 -11.07
N PRO A 102 -10.06 8.77 -12.23
CA PRO A 102 -10.78 10.03 -12.35
C PRO A 102 -12.18 10.05 -11.73
N GLU A 103 -12.78 8.87 -11.48
CA GLU A 103 -14.16 8.75 -10.96
C GLU A 103 -14.22 8.51 -9.43
N ALA A 104 -13.07 8.52 -8.75
CA ALA A 104 -13.01 8.31 -7.30
C ALA A 104 -13.21 9.60 -6.48
#